data_AF-A0A8N5F662-F1
#
_entry.id   AF-A0A8N5F662-F1
#
_cell.length_a   1.000
_cell.length_b   1.000
_cell.length_c   1.000
_cell.angle_alpha   90.00
_cell.angle_beta   90.00
_cell.angle_gamma   90.00
#
_symmetry.space_group_name_H-M   'P 1'
#
loop_
_entity.id
_entity.type
_entity.pdbx_description
1 polymer ?
#
loop_
_entity_poly.entity_id
_entity_poly.type
_entity_poly.pdbx_seq_one_letter_code
_entity_poly.pdbx_strand_id
1 'polypeptide(L)'
;MRASLPPHPFGAVPNPGGRPLWTPSPKSRPWGSLLNPGTPQNSPQEVEFLSSSLAQLKVVQTKFVEAKECLNVLHKGNEGKDLLVPLTSSMYVPGKLQDTRTVLVDVGTGYYVEKVGRGRLGTPISTSPSHSPPSPLSHPVF
;
A
#
# COMPACT_ATOMS: atom_id res chain seq x y z
N MET A 1 -67.35 20.53 38.52
CA MET A 1 -66.73 19.25 38.11
C MET A 1 -65.52 19.56 37.22
N ARG A 2 -64.43 18.84 37.44
CA ARG A 2 -63.06 19.08 36.92
C ARG A 2 -62.87 18.43 35.54
N ALA A 3 -62.19 19.14 34.63
CA ALA A 3 -61.35 18.54 33.59
C ALA A 3 -60.17 19.49 33.32
N SER A 4 -58.96 18.99 33.50
CA SER A 4 -57.68 19.72 33.39
C SER A 4 -57.11 19.50 31.98
N LEU A 5 -56.73 20.57 31.28
CA LEU A 5 -56.15 20.56 29.93
C LEU A 5 -54.65 20.94 29.97
N PRO A 6 -53.83 20.40 29.05
CA PRO A 6 -52.37 20.48 29.11
C PRO A 6 -51.82 21.86 28.72
N PRO A 7 -50.58 22.20 29.13
CA PRO A 7 -50.02 23.53 28.91
C PRO A 7 -49.56 23.75 27.47
N HIS A 8 -49.87 24.93 26.94
CA HIS A 8 -49.44 25.40 25.62
C HIS A 8 -48.01 25.99 25.67
N PRO A 9 -47.17 25.76 24.64
CA PRO A 9 -45.86 26.40 24.54
C PRO A 9 -46.01 27.89 24.16
N PHE A 10 -45.19 28.72 24.80
CA PHE A 10 -45.19 30.18 24.74
C PHE A 10 -44.87 30.76 23.35
N GLY A 11 -45.60 31.81 22.98
CA GLY A 11 -45.09 32.88 22.10
C GLY A 11 -45.76 33.03 20.73
N ALA A 12 -47.03 33.41 20.68
CA ALA A 12 -47.68 33.90 19.47
C ALA A 12 -48.24 35.31 19.71
N VAL A 13 -47.81 36.30 18.92
CA VAL A 13 -48.45 37.62 18.83
C VAL A 13 -49.26 37.64 17.52
N PRO A 14 -50.58 37.92 17.55
CA PRO A 14 -51.40 37.99 16.34
C PRO A 14 -51.30 39.37 15.67
N ASN A 15 -51.18 39.42 14.34
CA ASN A 15 -51.31 40.65 13.54
C ASN A 15 -52.63 40.60 12.74
N PRO A 16 -53.46 41.67 12.71
CA PRO A 16 -54.73 41.65 12.00
C PRO A 16 -54.50 42.09 10.55
N GLY A 17 -54.54 41.13 9.62
CA GLY A 17 -54.58 41.42 8.18
C GLY A 17 -53.45 40.79 7.38
N GLY A 18 -53.74 39.62 6.80
CA GLY A 18 -53.22 39.23 5.48
C GLY A 18 -51.74 38.81 5.38
N ARG A 19 -51.55 37.49 5.29
CA ARG A 19 -50.34 36.71 4.89
C ARG A 19 -49.30 36.49 5.99
N PRO A 20 -49.15 35.24 6.50
CA PRO A 20 -48.04 34.88 7.37
C PRO A 20 -46.74 34.85 6.55
N LEU A 21 -45.83 35.78 6.83
CA LEU A 21 -44.45 35.72 6.37
C LEU A 21 -43.74 34.66 7.20
N TRP A 22 -43.79 33.40 6.77
CA TRP A 22 -42.86 32.40 7.29
C TRP A 22 -41.48 32.70 6.70
N THR A 23 -40.76 33.65 7.28
CA THR A 23 -39.30 33.69 7.17
C THR A 23 -38.75 32.86 8.33
N PRO A 24 -38.11 31.70 8.08
CA PRO A 24 -37.54 30.92 9.16
C PRO A 24 -36.32 31.66 9.73
N SER A 25 -36.39 32.06 11.00
CA SER A 25 -35.25 32.56 11.77
C SER A 25 -34.27 31.39 12.08
N PRO A 26 -32.94 31.62 12.21
CA PRO A 26 -31.89 30.61 11.96
C PRO A 26 -31.71 29.48 12.99
N LYS A 27 -32.67 29.20 13.86
CA LYS A 27 -32.46 28.31 15.01
C LYS A 27 -33.58 27.28 15.17
N SER A 28 -33.74 26.44 14.15
CA SER A 28 -34.25 25.06 14.27
C SER A 28 -34.47 24.48 12.87
N ARG A 29 -33.49 23.70 12.39
CA ARG A 29 -33.68 22.75 11.30
C ARG A 29 -33.49 21.33 11.83
N PRO A 30 -34.48 20.70 12.48
CA PRO A 30 -34.43 19.27 12.76
C PRO A 30 -35.12 18.54 11.60
N TRP A 31 -34.30 17.94 10.73
CA TRP A 31 -34.58 16.89 9.72
C TRP A 31 -33.80 17.03 8.40
N GLY A 32 -32.95 18.04 8.25
CA GLY A 32 -31.99 18.13 7.14
C GLY A 32 -30.82 17.14 7.21
N SER A 33 -30.84 16.17 8.14
CA SER A 33 -29.74 15.21 8.37
C SER A 33 -29.98 13.84 7.71
N LEU A 34 -31.05 13.66 6.92
CA LEU A 34 -31.38 12.38 6.30
C LEU A 34 -31.01 12.24 4.83
N LEU A 35 -30.03 13.00 4.35
CA LEU A 35 -29.40 12.67 3.09
C LEU A 35 -27.90 12.88 3.20
N ASN A 36 -27.21 11.83 3.66
CA ASN A 36 -25.84 11.60 3.24
C ASN A 36 -25.88 10.46 2.21
N PRO A 37 -26.16 10.75 0.93
CA PRO A 37 -26.10 9.72 -0.09
C PRO A 37 -24.62 9.54 -0.43
N GLY A 38 -23.99 8.50 0.12
CA GLY A 38 -22.83 7.89 -0.53
C GLY A 38 -21.49 7.85 0.21
N THR A 39 -21.44 7.55 1.51
CA THR A 39 -20.19 6.97 2.06
C THR A 39 -20.18 5.47 1.79
N PRO A 40 -19.17 4.92 1.08
CA PRO A 40 -19.05 3.48 0.88
C PRO A 40 -19.11 2.75 2.22
N GLN A 41 -19.86 1.64 2.29
CA GLN A 41 -20.06 0.80 3.48
C GLN A 41 -18.80 0.02 3.90
N ASN A 42 -17.61 0.58 3.71
CA ASN A 42 -16.38 -0.01 4.21
C ASN A 42 -16.13 0.55 5.61
N SER A 43 -15.81 -0.32 6.57
CA SER A 43 -15.38 0.17 7.88
C SER A 43 -14.15 1.08 7.70
N PRO A 44 -14.03 2.18 8.47
CA PRO A 44 -12.88 3.08 8.36
C PRO A 44 -11.53 2.33 8.54
N GLN A 45 -11.54 1.26 9.33
CA GLN A 45 -10.40 0.38 9.57
C GLN A 45 -9.97 -0.40 8.32
N GLU A 46 -10.91 -0.91 7.52
CA GLU A 46 -10.60 -1.62 6.29
C GLU A 46 -10.02 -0.68 5.23
N VAL A 47 -10.55 0.54 5.13
CA VAL A 47 -9.98 1.58 4.25
C VAL A 47 -8.55 1.92 4.65
N GLU A 48 -8.27 2.05 5.94
CA GLU A 48 -6.94 2.31 6.46
C GLU A 48 -5.97 1.14 6.20
N PHE A 49 -6.42 -0.10 6.42
CA PHE A 49 -5.65 -1.31 6.12
C PHE A 49 -5.30 -1.43 4.64
N LEU A 50 -6.26 -1.22 3.74
CA LEU A 50 -6.04 -1.27 2.30
C LEU A 50 -5.14 -0.13 1.82
N SER A 51 -5.29 1.07 2.39
CA SER A 51 -4.43 2.22 2.10
C SER A 51 -2.97 1.95 2.49
N SER A 52 -2.75 1.40 3.70
CA SER A 52 -1.42 0.98 4.17
C SER A 52 -0.81 -0.10 3.27
N SER A 53 -1.59 -1.12 2.92
CA SER A 53 -1.16 -2.20 2.01
C SER A 53 -0.77 -1.66 0.63
N LEU A 54 -1.56 -0.73 0.08
CA LEU A 54 -1.22 -0.05 -1.18
C LEU A 54 0.06 0.76 -1.07
N ALA A 55 0.28 1.47 0.04
CA ALA A 55 1.50 2.23 0.25
C ALA A 55 2.74 1.30 0.27
N GLN A 56 2.65 0.16 0.97
CA GLN A 56 3.72 -0.84 1.00
C GLN A 56 4.00 -1.43 -0.39
N LEU A 57 2.95 -1.80 -1.14
CA LEU A 57 3.08 -2.30 -2.50
C LEU A 57 3.73 -1.28 -3.45
N LYS A 58 3.41 0.01 -3.28
CA LYS A 58 4.06 1.09 -4.04
C LYS A 58 5.55 1.20 -3.74
N VAL A 59 5.97 1.08 -2.48
CA VAL A 59 7.39 1.07 -2.12
C VAL A 59 8.12 -0.09 -2.80
N VAL A 60 7.51 -1.28 -2.81
CA VAL A 60 8.07 -2.44 -3.52
C VAL A 60 8.14 -2.21 -5.03
N GLN A 61 7.10 -1.62 -5.63
CA GLN A 61 7.10 -1.25 -7.04
C GLN A 61 8.26 -0.29 -7.38
N THR A 62 8.49 0.73 -6.55
CA THR A 62 9.62 1.66 -6.72
C THR A 62 10.96 0.92 -6.69
N LYS A 63 11.17 0.01 -5.73
CA LYS A 63 12.38 -0.82 -5.67
C LYS A 63 12.59 -1.67 -6.92
N PHE A 64 11.53 -2.21 -7.52
CA PHE A 64 11.62 -2.95 -8.78
C PHE A 64 11.98 -2.07 -9.97
N VAL A 65 11.47 -0.83 -10.01
CA VAL A 65 11.85 0.15 -11.04
C VAL A 65 13.31 0.55 -10.90
N GLU A 66 13.77 0.87 -9.68
CA GLU A 66 15.17 1.16 -9.39
C GLU A 66 16.09 -0.01 -9.78
N ALA A 67 15.74 -1.24 -9.41
CA ALA A 67 16.51 -2.43 -9.77
C ALA A 67 16.61 -2.61 -11.31
N LYS A 68 15.53 -2.32 -12.04
CA LYS A 68 15.54 -2.33 -13.51
C LYS A 68 16.46 -1.25 -14.08
N GLU A 69 16.48 -0.06 -13.50
CA GLU A 69 17.38 1.02 -13.92
C GLU A 69 18.84 0.67 -13.63
N CYS A 70 19.15 0.10 -12.48
CA CYS A 70 20.48 -0.42 -12.15
C CYS A 70 20.95 -1.46 -13.18
N LEU A 71 20.06 -2.34 -13.62
CA LEU A 71 20.38 -3.33 -14.66
C LEU A 71 20.78 -2.67 -15.99
N ASN A 72 20.25 -1.49 -16.30
CA ASN A 72 20.62 -0.77 -17.52
C ASN A 72 22.06 -0.21 -17.46
N VAL A 73 22.60 -0.01 -16.25
CA VAL A 73 24.00 0.34 -16.04
C VAL A 73 24.91 -0.89 -16.21
N LEU A 74 24.40 -2.10 -16.00
CA LEU A 74 25.14 -3.35 -16.22
C LEU A 74 25.19 -3.69 -17.71
N HIS A 75 26.23 -3.22 -18.39
CA HIS A 75 26.54 -3.56 -19.78
C HIS A 75 28.04 -3.82 -19.92
N LYS A 76 28.46 -4.51 -21.00
CA LYS A 76 29.85 -4.95 -21.20
C LYS A 76 30.90 -3.84 -21.06
N GLY A 77 30.55 -2.60 -21.39
CA GLY A 77 31.43 -1.43 -21.23
C GLY A 77 31.76 -1.06 -19.77
N ASN A 78 31.07 -1.67 -18.81
CA ASN A 78 31.28 -1.49 -17.38
C ASN A 78 31.98 -2.69 -16.72
N GLU A 79 32.24 -3.77 -17.44
CA GLU A 79 33.07 -4.88 -16.92
C GLU A 79 34.46 -4.36 -16.54
N GLY A 80 34.95 -4.79 -15.38
CA GLY A 80 36.23 -4.40 -14.80
C GLY A 80 36.24 -3.04 -14.08
N LYS A 81 35.14 -2.27 -14.10
CA LYS A 81 35.06 -0.99 -13.38
C LYS A 81 34.96 -1.20 -11.88
N ASP A 82 35.52 -0.24 -11.13
CA ASP A 82 35.43 -0.20 -9.68
C ASP A 82 34.01 0.21 -9.25
N LEU A 83 33.48 -0.47 -8.24
CA LEU A 83 32.21 -0.15 -7.58
C LEU A 83 32.35 -0.27 -6.07
N LEU A 84 31.45 0.38 -5.35
CA LEU A 84 31.36 0.28 -3.90
C LEU A 84 30.15 -0.58 -3.53
N VAL A 85 30.38 -1.63 -2.76
CA VAL A 85 29.32 -2.51 -2.25
C VAL A 85 29.09 -2.20 -0.78
N PRO A 86 27.84 -1.97 -0.35
CA PRO A 86 27.54 -1.77 1.07
C PRO A 86 27.73 -3.10 1.82
N LEU A 87 28.54 -3.07 2.89
CA LEU A 87 28.65 -4.18 3.85
C LEU A 87 27.69 -3.98 5.03
N THR A 88 27.55 -2.73 5.47
CA THR A 88 26.62 -2.31 6.52
C THR A 88 26.00 -0.96 6.13
N SER A 89 25.07 -0.44 6.95
CA SER A 89 24.45 0.87 6.70
C SER A 89 25.44 2.05 6.66
N SER A 90 26.65 1.89 7.22
CA SER A 90 27.67 2.95 7.31
C SER A 90 29.02 2.59 6.69
N MET A 91 29.18 1.40 6.10
CA MET A 91 30.45 0.93 5.55
C MET A 91 30.29 0.40 4.13
N TYR A 92 31.13 0.90 3.23
CA TYR A 92 31.22 0.49 1.83
C TYR A 92 32.60 -0.08 1.55
N VAL A 93 32.67 -1.14 0.75
CA VAL A 93 33.93 -1.79 0.36
C VAL A 93 34.12 -1.72 -1.15
N PRO A 94 35.33 -1.40 -1.63
CA PRO A 94 35.64 -1.42 -3.05
C PRO A 94 35.62 -2.84 -3.61
N GLY A 95 35.01 -3.00 -4.78
CA GLY A 95 35.00 -4.22 -5.57
C GLY A 95 35.07 -3.90 -7.06
N LYS A 96 35.24 -4.94 -7.88
CA LYS A 96 35.26 -4.82 -9.35
C LYS A 96 34.09 -5.57 -9.98
N LEU A 97 33.48 -4.96 -10.99
CA LEU A 97 32.35 -5.56 -11.70
C LEU A 97 32.86 -6.63 -12.66
N GLN A 98 32.75 -7.91 -12.29
CA GLN A 98 33.32 -9.00 -13.11
C GLN A 98 32.38 -9.46 -14.23
N ASP A 99 31.09 -9.63 -13.94
CA ASP A 99 30.11 -10.11 -14.91
C ASP A 99 28.92 -9.14 -15.01
N THR A 100 28.56 -8.77 -16.24
CA THR A 100 27.39 -7.91 -16.54
C THR A 100 26.26 -8.66 -17.22
N ARG A 101 26.46 -9.94 -17.53
CA ARG A 101 25.51 -10.76 -18.30
C ARG A 101 24.59 -11.56 -17.42
N THR A 102 25.02 -11.96 -16.23
CA THR A 102 24.22 -12.77 -15.31
C THR A 102 23.86 -11.96 -14.08
N VAL A 103 22.60 -12.04 -13.67
CA VAL A 103 22.10 -11.42 -12.44
C VAL A 103 21.31 -12.43 -11.63
N LEU A 104 21.41 -12.33 -10.31
CA LEU A 104 20.61 -13.09 -9.37
C LEU A 104 19.28 -12.37 -9.11
N VAL A 105 18.17 -13.09 -9.24
CA VAL A 105 16.82 -12.59 -9.00
C VAL A 105 16.23 -13.32 -7.80
N ASP A 106 15.89 -12.59 -6.76
CA ASP A 106 15.14 -13.11 -5.60
C ASP A 106 13.67 -13.36 -6.03
N VAL A 107 13.20 -14.60 -5.86
CA VAL A 107 11.80 -14.99 -6.13
C VAL A 107 10.97 -15.18 -4.86
N GLY A 108 11.57 -14.96 -3.68
CA GLY A 108 10.95 -15.10 -2.37
C GLY A 108 11.26 -16.44 -1.69
N THR A 109 10.90 -16.54 -0.40
CA THR A 109 11.10 -17.75 0.43
C THR A 109 12.54 -18.28 0.49
N GLY A 110 13.53 -17.42 0.22
CA GLY A 110 14.95 -17.77 0.23
C GLY A 110 15.47 -18.38 -1.08
N TYR A 111 14.68 -18.36 -2.16
CA TYR A 111 15.10 -18.85 -3.46
C TYR A 111 15.62 -17.72 -4.36
N TYR A 112 16.74 -18.00 -5.02
CA TYR A 112 17.35 -17.11 -5.99
C TYR A 112 17.48 -17.83 -7.33
N VAL A 113 17.12 -17.14 -8.42
CA VAL A 113 17.23 -17.64 -9.78
C VAL A 113 18.29 -16.82 -10.51
N GLU A 114 19.29 -17.49 -11.05
CA GLU A 114 20.23 -16.86 -11.95
C GLU A 114 19.56 -16.61 -13.30
N LYS A 115 19.64 -15.37 -13.79
CA LYS A 115 19.04 -14.95 -15.05
C LYS A 115 20.07 -14.23 -15.89
N VAL A 116 20.14 -14.61 -17.16
CA VAL A 116 20.92 -13.85 -18.13
C VAL A 116 20.18 -12.54 -18.45
N GLY A 117 20.86 -11.42 -18.23
CA GLY A 117 20.47 -10.07 -18.61
C GLY A 117 20.14 -10.03 -20.09
N ARG A 118 18.85 -10.17 -20.37
CA ARG A 118 18.33 -10.31 -21.72
C ARG A 118 18.20 -8.94 -22.34
N GLY A 119 19.30 -8.41 -22.88
CA GLY A 119 19.24 -7.43 -23.96
C GLY A 119 18.62 -8.09 -25.20
N ARG A 120 17.29 -8.21 -25.23
CA ARG A 120 16.44 -8.82 -26.28
C ARG A 120 16.52 -10.35 -26.44
N LEU A 121 15.30 -10.92 -26.52
CA LEU A 121 14.87 -12.24 -27.04
C LEU A 121 15.14 -13.52 -26.25
N GLY A 122 14.07 -14.30 -26.06
CA GLY A 122 13.84 -15.41 -25.12
C GLY A 122 14.72 -16.67 -25.21
N THR A 123 15.12 -17.17 -24.05
CA THR A 123 15.82 -18.42 -23.79
C THR A 123 15.25 -19.03 -22.52
N PRO A 124 15.10 -20.35 -22.47
CA PRO A 124 14.45 -21.04 -21.37
C PRO A 124 15.26 -20.91 -20.07
N ILE A 125 14.54 -20.82 -18.95
CA ILE A 125 15.06 -20.72 -17.60
C ILE A 125 15.76 -22.05 -17.27
N SER A 126 17.10 -22.06 -17.24
CA SER A 126 17.87 -23.17 -16.69
C SER A 126 17.92 -23.02 -15.17
N THR A 127 16.96 -23.59 -14.45
CA THR A 127 17.01 -23.67 -12.99
C THR A 127 18.06 -24.71 -12.57
N SER A 128 19.24 -24.26 -12.15
CA SER A 128 20.22 -25.11 -11.45
C SER A 128 19.93 -25.03 -9.95
N PRO A 129 19.46 -26.11 -9.29
CA PRO A 129 19.22 -26.10 -7.86
C PRO A 129 20.57 -26.21 -7.13
N SER A 130 21.07 -25.10 -6.58
CA SER A 130 22.27 -25.09 -5.74
C SER A 130 21.96 -24.68 -4.30
N HIS A 131 21.16 -25.50 -3.61
CA HIS A 131 21.27 -25.59 -2.15
C HIS A 131 20.75 -26.93 -1.65
N SER A 132 21.61 -27.69 -0.98
CA SER A 132 21.32 -29.01 -0.42
C SER A 132 20.20 -28.94 0.63
N PRO A 133 19.24 -29.89 0.65
CA PRO A 133 18.28 -29.98 1.74
C PRO A 133 19.00 -30.35 3.06
N PRO A 134 18.57 -29.83 4.23
CA PRO A 134 19.12 -30.24 5.51
C PRO A 134 18.82 -31.72 5.79
N SER A 135 19.84 -32.48 6.15
CA SER A 135 19.74 -33.91 6.48
C SER A 135 18.78 -34.13 7.67
N PRO A 136 17.84 -35.10 7.60
CA PRO A 136 17.02 -35.44 8.75
C PRO A 136 17.89 -36.10 9.84
N LEU A 137 17.83 -35.54 11.05
CA LEU A 137 18.44 -36.07 12.26
C LEU A 137 17.93 -37.49 12.53
N SER A 138 18.83 -38.47 12.48
CA SER A 138 18.58 -39.81 12.99
C SER A 138 18.71 -39.82 14.50
N HIS A 139 17.60 -39.98 15.20
CA HIS A 139 17.61 -40.46 16.58
C HIS A 139 16.92 -41.84 16.62
N PRO A 140 17.55 -42.84 17.26
CA PRO A 140 17.04 -44.19 17.26
C PRO A 140 15.83 -44.31 18.18
N VAL A 141 14.79 -44.97 17.72
CA VAL A 141 13.79 -45.60 18.59
C VAL A 141 14.40 -46.94 19.02
N PHE A 142 14.90 -47.00 20.24
CA PHE A 142 15.02 -48.20 21.06
C PHE A 142 14.83 -47.80 22.53
#